data_AF-A0A919JJI8-F1
#
_entry.id   AF-A0A919JJI8-F1
#
_cell.length_a   1.000
_cell.length_b   1.000
_cell.length_c   1.000
_cell.angle_alpha   90.00
_cell.angle_beta   90.00
_cell.angle_gamma   90.00
#
_symmetry.space_group_name_H-M   'P 1'
#
loop_
_entity.id
_entity.type
_entity.pdbx_description
1 polymer ?
#
loop_
_entity_poly.entity_id
_entity_poly.type
_entity_poly.pdbx_seq_one_letter_code
_entity_poly.pdbx_strand_id
1 'polypeptide(L)'
;MTVERLEAGTIYFFYRPRVVDEHVGSLDDVRRLQIVLHPWAGQSLRLLVLGNKRLPDSTAQERAWCFVDRVAPGPEDLDESLGERTYRTRTRGLRVQPAARPVGEGAYLIGRHGDHTHLAFELEAPRRPGAAQRELGIAAEAGYLVAVRNPAAPPSPEEGRRRPHGPLAVGVPAAHFGDRRFIPLDPPELLDHRGIDLVLLSAGPQAARELGLRPEPGAESVAHRTLIEDLRIGRRHRLLEPLSAGE
;
A
#
# COMPACT_ATOMS: atom_id res chain seq x y z
N MET A 1 25.83 12.15 4.31
CA MET A 1 25.10 11.95 3.04
C MET A 1 23.80 12.74 3.15
N THR A 2 23.43 13.50 2.12
CA THR A 2 22.22 14.32 2.14
C THR A 2 21.04 13.50 1.62
N VAL A 3 19.87 13.69 2.21
CA VAL A 3 18.64 13.08 1.73
C VAL A 3 18.08 13.86 0.55
N GLU A 4 17.71 13.14 -0.50
CA GLU A 4 17.05 13.70 -1.67
C GLU A 4 15.58 13.26 -1.70
N ARG A 5 14.67 14.21 -1.83
CA ARG A 5 13.22 13.93 -1.96
C ARG A 5 12.93 13.60 -3.42
N LEU A 6 12.46 12.39 -3.68
CA LEU A 6 12.15 11.93 -5.04
C LEU A 6 10.67 12.15 -5.39
N GLU A 7 9.75 11.88 -4.46
CA GLU A 7 8.32 12.03 -4.67
C GLU A 7 7.58 12.25 -3.34
N ALA A 8 6.53 13.06 -3.34
CA ALA A 8 5.60 13.21 -2.22
C ALA A 8 4.16 13.10 -2.72
N GLY A 9 3.26 12.71 -1.82
CA GLY A 9 1.86 12.53 -2.19
C GLY A 9 0.96 12.15 -1.02
N THR A 10 -0.27 11.78 -1.35
CA THR A 10 -1.23 11.24 -0.39
C THR A 10 -1.24 9.71 -0.47
N ILE A 11 -1.24 9.05 0.68
CA ILE A 11 -1.31 7.60 0.83
C ILE A 11 -2.63 7.20 1.48
N TYR A 12 -3.28 6.20 0.89
CA TYR A 12 -4.54 5.65 1.39
C TYR A 12 -4.36 4.17 1.70
N PHE A 13 -4.90 3.72 2.82
CA PHE A 13 -4.92 2.32 3.23
C PHE A 13 -6.34 1.78 3.11
N PHE A 14 -6.47 0.62 2.47
CA PHE A 14 -7.72 -0.11 2.36
C PHE A 14 -7.50 -1.57 2.75
N TYR A 15 -8.46 -2.16 3.46
CA TYR A 15 -8.51 -3.61 3.60
C TYR A 15 -9.75 -4.16 2.90
N ARG A 16 -9.62 -5.34 2.30
CA ARG A 16 -10.77 -6.08 1.80
C ARG A 16 -11.13 -7.20 2.77
N PRO A 17 -12.35 -7.24 3.33
CA PRO A 17 -12.77 -8.35 4.18
C PRO A 17 -12.96 -9.64 3.36
N ARG A 18 -12.83 -10.80 4.01
CA ARG A 18 -13.03 -12.11 3.39
C ARG A 18 -14.50 -12.42 3.15
N VAL A 19 -15.36 -11.98 4.07
CA VAL A 19 -16.80 -12.18 4.07
C VAL A 19 -17.51 -10.84 4.13
N VAL A 20 -18.80 -10.81 3.80
CA VAL A 20 -19.62 -9.58 3.79
C VAL A 20 -19.90 -9.05 5.21
N ASP A 21 -19.47 -9.78 6.24
CA ASP A 21 -19.74 -9.47 7.64
C ASP A 21 -19.24 -8.09 8.08
N GLU A 22 -19.96 -7.49 9.03
CA GLU A 22 -19.77 -6.09 9.41
C GLU A 22 -18.47 -5.88 10.21
N HIS A 23 -18.02 -6.88 10.96
CA HIS A 23 -16.89 -6.77 11.88
C HIS A 23 -15.67 -7.60 11.43
N VAL A 24 -14.50 -6.96 11.40
CA VAL A 24 -13.19 -7.63 11.24
C VAL A 24 -12.57 -7.74 12.62
N GLY A 25 -12.54 -8.94 13.18
CA GLY A 25 -11.95 -9.18 14.51
C GLY A 25 -10.47 -9.56 14.44
N SER A 26 -9.98 -10.00 13.28
CA SER A 26 -8.62 -10.52 13.11
C SER A 26 -8.08 -10.43 11.67
N LEU A 27 -6.77 -10.62 11.48
CA LEU A 27 -6.13 -10.79 10.16
C LEU A 27 -6.68 -11.96 9.33
N ASP A 28 -7.34 -12.94 9.96
CA ASP A 28 -8.00 -14.03 9.25
C ASP A 28 -9.26 -13.57 8.53
N ASP A 29 -9.90 -12.50 8.99
CA ASP A 29 -11.05 -11.88 8.34
C ASP A 29 -10.62 -10.94 7.21
N VAL A 30 -9.33 -10.64 7.11
CA VAL A 30 -8.77 -9.81 6.05
C VAL A 30 -8.36 -10.69 4.86
N ARG A 31 -8.83 -10.33 3.67
CA ARG A 31 -8.41 -10.97 2.41
C ARG A 31 -7.14 -10.34 1.86
N ARG A 32 -7.08 -9.00 1.84
CA ARG A 32 -5.96 -8.20 1.31
C ARG A 32 -5.87 -6.88 2.07
N LEU A 33 -4.64 -6.44 2.32
CA LEU A 33 -4.33 -5.04 2.60
C LEU A 33 -3.82 -4.40 1.30
N GLN A 34 -4.29 -3.20 1.03
CA GLN A 34 -4.09 -2.47 -0.21
C GLN A 34 -3.66 -1.04 0.14
N ILE A 35 -2.73 -0.50 -0.63
CA ILE A 35 -2.26 0.88 -0.49
C ILE A 35 -2.50 1.59 -1.81
N VAL A 36 -3.07 2.79 -1.78
CA VAL A 36 -3.07 3.68 -2.95
C VAL A 36 -2.10 4.81 -2.69
N LEU A 37 -1.13 4.98 -3.57
CA LEU A 37 -0.28 6.17 -3.63
C LEU A 37 -0.84 7.13 -4.67
N HIS A 38 -1.03 8.38 -4.27
CA HIS A 38 -1.46 9.49 -5.11
C HIS A 38 -0.36 10.56 -5.08
N PRO A 39 0.60 10.52 -6.02
CA PRO A 39 1.68 11.50 -6.06
C PRO A 39 1.12 12.89 -6.40
N TRP A 40 1.50 13.94 -5.67
CA TRP A 40 0.95 15.30 -5.88
C TRP A 40 1.38 15.90 -7.23
N ALA A 41 2.61 15.60 -7.67
CA ALA A 41 3.12 15.99 -8.98
C ALA A 41 2.92 14.91 -10.07
N GLY A 42 2.33 13.76 -9.71
CA GLY A 42 2.19 12.61 -10.60
C GLY A 42 0.92 12.67 -11.45
N GLN A 43 0.89 11.84 -12.49
CA GLN A 43 -0.25 11.71 -13.40
C GLN A 43 -1.10 10.46 -13.13
N SER A 44 -0.68 9.60 -12.20
CA SER A 44 -1.34 8.30 -11.98
C SER A 44 -1.33 7.89 -10.51
N LEU A 45 -2.45 7.31 -10.10
CA LEU A 45 -2.65 6.57 -8.86
C LEU A 45 -2.02 5.19 -8.98
N ARG A 46 -1.34 4.74 -7.92
CA ARG A 46 -0.69 3.42 -7.87
C ARG A 46 -1.33 2.59 -6.78
N LEU A 47 -2.05 1.54 -7.15
CA LEU A 47 -2.64 0.58 -6.20
C LEU A 47 -1.67 -0.57 -5.94
N LEU A 48 -1.14 -0.65 -4.73
CA LEU A 48 -0.29 -1.72 -4.24
C LEU A 48 -1.10 -2.76 -3.46
N VAL A 49 -0.74 -4.04 -3.58
CA VAL A 49 -1.32 -5.14 -2.79
C VAL A 49 -0.25 -5.79 -1.93
N LEU A 50 -0.49 -5.88 -0.62
CA LEU A 50 0.43 -6.49 0.34
C LEU A 50 0.13 -7.97 0.56
N GLY A 51 1.18 -8.79 0.59
CA GLY A 51 1.03 -10.25 0.74
C GLY A 51 0.73 -10.71 2.16
N ASN A 52 1.29 -10.04 3.16
CA ASN A 52 1.14 -10.43 4.57
C ASN A 52 -0.17 -9.92 5.19
N LYS A 53 -1.02 -9.21 4.41
CA LYS A 53 -2.25 -8.53 4.87
C LYS A 53 -2.07 -7.49 5.99
N ARG A 54 -0.82 -7.22 6.39
CA ARG A 54 -0.42 -6.18 7.32
C ARG A 54 0.88 -5.54 6.84
N LEU A 55 1.16 -4.32 7.29
CA LEU A 55 2.46 -3.69 7.12
C LEU A 55 3.52 -4.37 8.00
N PRO A 56 4.81 -4.33 7.61
CA PRO A 56 5.89 -4.76 8.48
C PRO A 56 5.90 -3.95 9.79
N ASP A 57 6.11 -4.64 10.90
CA ASP A 57 6.29 -3.97 12.19
C ASP A 57 7.60 -3.15 12.16
N SER A 58 7.47 -1.84 12.41
CA SER A 58 8.60 -0.92 12.49
C SER A 58 9.62 -1.29 13.58
N THR A 59 9.22 -2.02 14.61
CA THR A 59 10.06 -2.39 15.75
C THR A 59 10.76 -3.74 15.59
N ALA A 60 10.37 -4.53 14.58
CA ALA A 60 10.96 -5.82 14.25
C ALA A 60 11.63 -5.78 12.87
N GLN A 61 12.64 -6.62 12.64
CA GLN A 61 13.24 -6.81 11.31
C GLN A 61 12.29 -7.63 10.42
N GLU A 62 11.14 -7.06 10.11
CA GLU A 62 10.13 -7.67 9.26
C GLU A 62 10.19 -7.15 7.83
N ARG A 63 9.72 -7.99 6.91
CA ARG A 63 9.58 -7.67 5.49
C ARG A 63 8.21 -8.06 4.96
N ALA A 64 7.68 -7.23 4.08
CA ALA A 64 6.45 -7.52 3.34
C ALA A 64 6.70 -7.43 1.84
N TRP A 65 6.22 -8.44 1.12
CA TRP A 65 6.13 -8.39 -0.33
C TRP A 65 4.87 -7.63 -0.75
N CYS A 66 5.01 -6.77 -1.75
CA CYS A 66 3.88 -6.16 -2.42
C CYS A 66 4.13 -6.05 -3.93
N PHE A 67 3.05 -5.84 -4.69
CA PHE A 67 3.13 -5.54 -6.12
C PHE A 67 2.16 -4.43 -6.50
N VAL A 68 2.42 -3.77 -7.62
CA VAL A 68 1.50 -2.81 -8.24
C VAL A 68 0.38 -3.56 -8.97
N ASP A 69 -0.83 -3.55 -8.42
CA ASP A 69 -2.01 -4.21 -9.01
C ASP A 69 -2.63 -3.40 -10.17
N ARG A 70 -2.64 -2.07 -10.00
CA ARG A 70 -3.16 -1.09 -10.96
C ARG A 70 -2.33 0.20 -10.93
N VAL A 71 -2.21 0.79 -12.11
CA VAL A 71 -1.76 2.16 -12.35
C VAL A 71 -2.93 2.82 -13.07
N ALA A 72 -3.46 3.91 -12.50
CA ALA A 72 -4.76 4.45 -12.84
C ALA A 72 -4.67 5.97 -13.03
N PRO A 73 -5.19 6.54 -14.14
CA PRO A 73 -5.19 7.99 -14.32
C PRO A 73 -6.19 8.70 -13.40
N GLY A 74 -7.27 8.03 -12.99
CA GLY A 74 -8.27 8.57 -12.07
C GLY A 74 -8.77 7.57 -11.04
N PRO A 75 -9.45 8.04 -9.96
CA PRO A 75 -10.06 7.17 -8.95
C PRO A 75 -11.00 6.12 -9.56
N GLU A 76 -11.82 6.50 -10.53
CA GLU A 76 -12.79 5.64 -11.20
C GLU A 76 -12.17 4.36 -11.80
N ASP A 77 -10.90 4.39 -12.19
CA ASP A 77 -10.19 3.24 -12.74
C ASP A 77 -9.78 2.22 -11.68
N LEU A 78 -9.90 2.57 -10.40
CA LEU A 78 -9.66 1.68 -9.26
C LEU A 78 -10.92 0.92 -8.83
N ASP A 79 -12.11 1.28 -9.33
CA ASP A 79 -13.38 0.63 -8.95
C ASP A 79 -13.37 -0.87 -9.19
N GLU A 80 -12.74 -1.31 -10.29
CA GLU A 80 -12.61 -2.74 -10.56
C GLU A 80 -11.84 -3.42 -9.41
N SER A 81 -10.76 -2.83 -8.89
CA SER A 81 -9.91 -3.44 -7.88
C SER A 81 -10.38 -3.20 -6.44
N LEU A 82 -11.07 -2.10 -6.17
CA LEU A 82 -11.52 -1.68 -4.83
C LEU A 82 -13.03 -1.86 -4.59
N GLY A 83 -13.84 -1.88 -5.63
CA GLY A 83 -15.29 -2.07 -5.53
C GLY A 83 -15.73 -3.50 -5.15
N GLU A 84 -17.04 -3.65 -4.97
CA GLU A 84 -17.67 -4.95 -4.81
C GLU A 84 -17.61 -5.74 -6.13
N ARG A 85 -17.37 -7.05 -6.04
CA ARG A 85 -17.40 -7.94 -7.22
C ARG A 85 -18.31 -9.12 -6.98
N THR A 86 -19.30 -9.27 -7.86
CA THR A 86 -20.13 -10.47 -7.89
C THR A 86 -19.55 -11.48 -8.89
N TYR A 87 -19.27 -12.72 -8.46
CA TYR A 87 -18.73 -13.77 -9.32
C TYR A 87 -19.42 -15.11 -9.09
N ARG A 88 -19.63 -15.87 -10.16
CA ARG A 88 -20.27 -17.19 -10.11
C ARG A 88 -19.21 -18.27 -9.93
N THR A 89 -19.40 -19.14 -8.96
CA THR A 89 -18.58 -20.34 -8.75
C THR A 89 -19.27 -21.57 -9.30
N ARG A 90 -18.48 -22.50 -9.84
CA ARG A 90 -19.00 -23.75 -10.42
C ARG A 90 -19.70 -24.65 -9.40
N THR A 91 -19.29 -24.58 -8.13
CA THR A 91 -19.73 -25.51 -7.08
C THR A 91 -20.66 -24.89 -6.03
N ARG A 92 -20.65 -23.56 -5.87
CA ARG A 92 -21.37 -22.87 -4.78
C ARG A 92 -22.22 -21.69 -5.25
N GLY A 93 -22.53 -21.61 -6.54
CA GLY A 93 -23.39 -20.56 -7.08
C GLY A 93 -22.75 -19.17 -7.03
N LEU A 94 -23.58 -18.13 -6.94
CA LEU A 94 -23.21 -16.71 -6.92
C LEU A 94 -22.50 -16.36 -5.60
N ARG A 95 -21.32 -15.72 -5.68
CA ARG A 95 -20.59 -15.19 -4.54
C ARG A 95 -20.37 -13.69 -4.72
N VAL A 96 -20.46 -12.95 -3.62
CA VAL A 96 -20.15 -11.53 -3.56
C VAL A 96 -18.80 -11.39 -2.85
N GLN A 97 -17.84 -10.77 -3.50
CA GLN A 97 -16.64 -10.27 -2.89
C GLN A 97 -16.94 -8.83 -2.45
N PRO A 98 -16.84 -8.52 -1.15
CA PRO A 98 -17.14 -7.19 -0.65
C PRO A 98 -16.16 -6.14 -1.19
N ALA A 99 -16.63 -4.89 -1.24
CA ALA A 99 -15.77 -3.74 -1.50
C ALA A 99 -14.65 -3.64 -0.46
N ALA A 100 -13.52 -3.07 -0.87
CA ALA A 100 -12.46 -2.66 0.04
C ALA A 100 -12.98 -1.54 0.94
N ARG A 101 -12.55 -1.53 2.21
CA ARG A 101 -12.95 -0.55 3.22
C ARG A 101 -11.74 0.34 3.55
N PRO A 102 -11.89 1.67 3.53
CA PRO A 102 -10.80 2.57 3.92
C PRO A 102 -10.49 2.39 5.40
N VAL A 103 -9.20 2.44 5.74
CA VAL A 103 -8.71 2.29 7.12
C VAL A 103 -7.60 3.28 7.46
N GLY A 104 -7.17 4.11 6.51
CA GLY A 104 -6.24 5.19 6.80
C GLY A 104 -6.03 6.10 5.60
N GLU A 105 -5.72 7.35 5.87
CA GLU A 105 -5.28 8.37 4.92
C GLU A 105 -4.15 9.16 5.57
N GLY A 106 -3.16 9.55 4.79
CA GLY A 106 -2.02 10.31 5.26
C GLY A 106 -1.17 10.89 4.13
N ALA A 107 -0.12 11.60 4.49
CA ALA A 107 0.90 12.05 3.55
C ALA A 107 2.06 11.04 3.49
N TYR A 108 2.67 10.87 2.32
CA TYR A 108 3.87 10.06 2.14
C TYR A 108 5.01 10.84 1.47
N LEU A 109 6.22 10.33 1.67
CA LEU A 109 7.44 10.79 1.03
C LEU A 109 8.27 9.58 0.60
N ILE A 110 8.71 9.59 -0.66
CA ILE A 110 9.75 8.72 -1.18
C ILE A 110 11.04 9.54 -1.25
N GLY A 111 12.09 9.07 -0.61
CA GLY A 111 13.37 9.76 -0.60
C GLY A 111 14.56 8.83 -0.65
N ARG A 112 15.62 9.31 -1.29
CA ARG A 112 16.89 8.61 -1.44
C ARG A 112 17.86 9.04 -0.35
N HIS A 113 18.53 8.05 0.24
CA HIS A 113 19.64 8.26 1.15
C HIS A 113 20.75 7.24 0.86
N GLY A 114 21.85 7.71 0.28
CA GLY A 114 22.94 6.83 -0.17
C GLY A 114 22.48 5.90 -1.30
N ASP A 115 22.63 4.59 -1.11
CA ASP A 115 22.23 3.52 -2.04
C ASP A 115 20.84 2.92 -1.70
N HIS A 116 20.06 3.63 -0.90
CA HIS A 116 18.77 3.19 -0.40
C HIS A 116 17.65 4.19 -0.71
N THR A 117 16.45 3.66 -0.98
CA THR A 117 15.22 4.45 -1.04
C THR A 117 14.33 4.11 0.13
N HIS A 118 13.76 5.16 0.73
CA HIS A 118 12.80 5.07 1.82
C HIS A 118 11.42 5.51 1.36
N LEU A 119 10.37 4.81 1.81
CA LEU A 119 9.00 5.27 1.83
C LEU A 119 8.62 5.58 3.28
N ALA A 120 8.29 6.83 3.57
CA ALA A 120 7.81 7.26 4.87
C ALA A 120 6.38 7.78 4.75
N PHE A 121 5.56 7.60 5.78
CA PHE A 121 4.24 8.19 5.86
C PHE A 121 3.87 8.68 7.26
N GLU A 122 2.91 9.60 7.31
CA GLU A 122 2.25 10.07 8.53
C GLU A 122 0.74 10.12 8.31
N LEU A 123 -0.06 9.53 9.21
CA LEU A 123 -1.51 9.48 9.11
C LEU A 123 -2.17 10.83 9.42
N GLU A 124 -3.07 11.24 8.54
CA GLU A 124 -3.95 12.39 8.72
C GLU A 124 -5.34 11.96 9.24
N ALA A 125 -5.82 10.79 8.81
CA ALA A 125 -7.10 10.24 9.25
C ALA A 125 -7.06 8.69 9.36
N PRO A 126 -7.30 8.10 10.55
CA PRO A 126 -7.29 8.76 11.86
C PRO A 126 -5.85 9.12 12.28
N ARG A 127 -5.64 10.32 12.84
CA ARG A 127 -4.33 10.72 13.40
C ARG A 127 -3.79 9.78 14.47
N ARG A 128 -4.69 9.12 15.21
CA ARG A 128 -4.36 8.11 16.22
C ARG A 128 -4.87 6.76 15.75
N PRO A 129 -3.98 5.77 15.49
CA PRO A 129 -4.38 4.42 15.10
C PRO A 129 -5.36 3.79 16.09
N GLY A 130 -6.51 3.37 15.60
CA GLY A 130 -7.49 2.56 16.31
C GLY A 130 -7.16 1.07 16.22
N ALA A 131 -8.10 0.23 16.65
CA ALA A 131 -7.91 -1.23 16.66
C ALA A 131 -7.71 -1.81 15.24
N ALA A 132 -8.41 -1.30 14.23
CA ALA A 132 -8.28 -1.80 12.85
C ALA A 132 -6.89 -1.48 12.27
N GLN A 133 -6.40 -0.25 12.52
CA GLN A 133 -5.07 0.17 12.10
C GLN A 133 -3.99 -0.67 12.79
N ARG A 134 -4.11 -0.90 14.10
CA ARG A 134 -3.17 -1.73 14.87
C ARG A 134 -3.10 -3.17 14.38
N GLU A 135 -4.26 -3.80 14.13
CA GLU A 135 -4.32 -5.17 13.58
C GLU A 135 -3.64 -5.28 12.21
N LEU A 136 -3.77 -4.24 11.38
CA LEU A 136 -3.16 -4.17 10.04
C LEU A 136 -1.71 -3.65 10.06
N GLY A 137 -1.13 -3.37 11.23
CA GLY A 137 0.24 -2.86 11.36
C GLY A 137 0.41 -1.40 10.91
N ILE A 138 -0.68 -0.64 10.78
CA ILE A 138 -0.65 0.76 10.35
C ILE A 138 -0.40 1.64 11.59
N ALA A 139 0.83 2.10 11.75
CA ALA A 139 1.22 3.05 12.79
C ALA A 139 0.79 4.48 12.44
N ALA A 140 0.86 5.41 13.40
CA ALA A 140 0.60 6.83 13.16
C ALA A 140 1.61 7.42 12.17
N GLU A 141 2.84 6.91 12.22
CA GLU A 141 3.93 7.23 11.31
C GLU A 141 4.80 5.98 11.15
N ALA A 142 5.36 5.78 9.97
CA ALA A 142 6.32 4.69 9.74
C ALA A 142 7.26 5.02 8.58
N GLY A 143 8.38 4.32 8.53
CA GLY A 143 9.35 4.37 7.44
C GLY A 143 9.77 2.96 7.02
N TYR A 144 9.95 2.76 5.72
CA TYR A 144 10.38 1.49 5.15
C TYR A 144 11.48 1.72 4.12
N LEU A 145 12.47 0.83 4.09
CA LEU A 145 13.33 0.70 2.93
C LEU A 145 12.53 0.00 1.81
N VAL A 146 12.62 0.52 0.60
CA VAL A 146 11.90 0.00 -0.57
C VAL A 146 12.88 -0.50 -1.60
N ALA A 147 12.79 -1.79 -1.89
CA ALA A 147 13.56 -2.45 -2.95
C ALA A 147 12.63 -2.99 -4.03
N VAL A 148 12.92 -2.66 -5.28
CA VAL A 148 12.20 -3.13 -6.47
C VAL A 148 12.85 -4.42 -6.96
N ARG A 149 12.04 -5.47 -7.14
CA ARG A 149 12.51 -6.75 -7.68
C ARG A 149 12.61 -6.67 -9.20
N ASN A 150 13.73 -7.11 -9.73
CA ASN A 150 13.93 -7.32 -11.18
C ASN A 150 12.96 -8.39 -11.71
N PRO A 151 11.97 -8.05 -12.56
CA PRO A 151 10.99 -9.01 -13.07
C PRO A 151 11.59 -10.14 -13.91
N ALA A 152 12.78 -9.92 -14.50
CA ALA A 152 13.46 -10.90 -15.34
C ALA A 152 14.28 -11.93 -14.55
N ALA A 153 14.61 -11.66 -13.29
CA ALA A 153 15.42 -12.59 -12.51
C ALA A 153 14.54 -13.71 -11.91
N PRO A 154 15.01 -14.96 -11.89
CA PRO A 154 14.20 -16.10 -11.49
C PRO A 154 13.80 -16.04 -10.00
N PRO A 155 12.56 -16.43 -9.64
CA PRO A 155 12.12 -16.40 -8.26
C PRO A 155 12.92 -17.38 -7.41
N SER A 156 13.36 -16.95 -6.24
CA SER A 156 13.91 -17.81 -5.20
C SER A 156 12.80 -18.67 -4.57
N PRO A 157 13.13 -19.79 -3.91
CA PRO A 157 12.13 -20.61 -3.21
C PRO A 157 11.32 -19.83 -2.16
N GLU A 158 11.94 -18.83 -1.51
CA GLU A 158 11.24 -17.97 -0.56
C GLU A 158 10.29 -17.00 -1.27
N GLU A 159 10.74 -16.40 -2.38
CA GLU A 159 9.92 -15.52 -3.22
C GLU A 159 8.67 -16.24 -3.70
N GLY A 160 8.81 -17.48 -4.19
CA GLY A 160 7.69 -18.30 -4.64
C GLY A 160 6.65 -18.62 -3.56
N ARG A 161 7.01 -18.54 -2.27
CA ARG A 161 6.09 -18.81 -1.15
C ARG A 161 5.45 -17.55 -0.58
N ARG A 162 6.19 -16.44 -0.55
CA ARG A 162 5.78 -15.20 0.15
C ARG A 162 5.28 -14.09 -0.79
N ARG A 163 5.63 -14.13 -2.07
CA ARG A 163 5.13 -13.17 -3.06
C ARG A 163 3.63 -13.36 -3.22
N PRO A 164 2.81 -12.29 -3.05
CA PRO A 164 1.38 -12.42 -3.26
C PRO A 164 1.07 -12.70 -4.73
N HIS A 165 0.03 -13.51 -4.98
CA HIS A 165 -0.45 -13.76 -6.34
C HIS A 165 -0.99 -12.48 -6.97
N GLY A 166 -0.43 -12.11 -8.11
CA GLY A 166 -0.71 -10.88 -8.83
C GLY A 166 -0.22 -10.95 -10.29
N PRO A 167 -0.45 -9.89 -11.08
CA PRO A 167 0.11 -9.80 -12.43
C PRO A 167 1.64 -9.86 -12.40
N LEU A 168 2.21 -10.23 -13.55
CA LEU A 168 3.64 -10.12 -13.79
C LEU A 168 3.92 -8.79 -14.49
N ALA A 169 5.01 -8.14 -14.12
CA ALA A 169 5.41 -6.90 -14.75
C ALA A 169 5.76 -7.11 -16.23
N VAL A 170 5.31 -6.19 -17.08
CA VAL A 170 5.65 -6.16 -18.51
C VAL A 170 6.13 -4.76 -18.86
N GLY A 171 7.11 -4.67 -19.76
CA GLY A 171 7.59 -3.38 -20.26
C GLY A 171 8.45 -2.58 -19.28
N VAL A 172 8.94 -3.19 -18.19
CA VAL A 172 9.92 -2.55 -17.31
C VAL A 172 11.30 -2.61 -17.97
N PRO A 173 11.98 -1.48 -18.24
CA PRO A 173 13.26 -1.50 -18.94
C PRO A 173 14.33 -2.24 -18.12
N ALA A 174 14.94 -3.28 -18.71
CA ALA A 174 15.98 -4.08 -18.07
C ALA A 174 17.22 -3.23 -17.66
N ALA A 175 17.45 -2.11 -18.35
CA ALA A 175 18.55 -1.18 -18.09
C ALA A 175 18.55 -0.61 -16.65
N HIS A 176 17.39 -0.49 -15.99
CA HIS A 176 17.36 -0.06 -14.58
C HIS A 176 18.05 -1.05 -13.64
N PHE A 177 17.95 -2.34 -13.95
CA PHE A 177 18.40 -3.42 -13.05
C PHE A 177 19.84 -3.84 -13.33
N GLY A 178 20.25 -3.90 -14.61
CA GLY A 178 21.47 -4.62 -15.00
C GLY A 178 21.39 -6.07 -14.52
N ASP A 179 22.47 -6.57 -13.92
CA ASP A 179 22.52 -7.95 -13.38
C ASP A 179 21.93 -8.08 -11.97
N ARG A 180 21.43 -6.99 -11.39
CA ARG A 180 20.94 -6.97 -10.01
C ARG A 180 19.56 -7.61 -9.91
N ARG A 181 19.36 -8.42 -8.86
CA ARG A 181 18.04 -8.98 -8.51
C ARG A 181 17.09 -7.94 -7.92
N PHE A 182 17.63 -7.00 -7.17
CA PHE A 182 16.91 -5.91 -6.54
C PHE A 182 17.65 -4.60 -6.77
N ILE A 183 16.89 -3.51 -6.88
CA ILE A 183 17.40 -2.14 -6.93
C ILE A 183 16.61 -1.28 -5.93
N PRO A 184 17.17 -0.17 -5.42
CA PRO A 184 16.36 0.81 -4.71
C PRO A 184 15.22 1.31 -5.61
N LEU A 185 14.12 1.79 -5.01
CA LEU A 185 13.08 2.49 -5.76
C LEU A 185 13.59 3.87 -6.21
N ASP A 186 14.38 3.88 -7.28
CA ASP A 186 14.93 5.08 -7.90
C ASP A 186 15.06 4.79 -9.41
N PRO A 187 14.21 5.39 -10.26
CA PRO A 187 13.29 6.49 -9.94
C PRO A 187 11.88 5.98 -9.51
N PRO A 188 11.01 6.82 -8.87
CA PRO A 188 9.68 6.40 -8.40
C PRO A 188 8.74 5.86 -9.49
N GLU A 189 8.94 6.25 -10.74
CA GLU A 189 8.19 5.84 -11.94
C GLU A 189 8.30 4.33 -12.22
N LEU A 190 9.23 3.62 -11.57
CA LEU A 190 9.20 2.15 -11.56
C LEU A 190 7.84 1.62 -11.05
N LEU A 191 7.15 2.37 -10.18
CA LEU A 191 5.81 2.03 -9.71
C LEU A 191 4.70 2.23 -10.76
N ASP A 192 4.98 2.92 -11.88
CA ASP A 192 4.03 3.11 -12.99
C ASP A 192 3.95 1.87 -13.91
N HIS A 193 4.63 0.80 -13.54
CA HIS A 193 4.55 -0.50 -14.19
C HIS A 193 3.70 -1.49 -13.39
N ARG A 194 2.51 -1.79 -13.91
CA ARG A 194 1.63 -2.83 -13.35
C ARG A 194 2.38 -4.17 -13.25
N GLY A 195 2.27 -4.82 -12.10
CA GLY A 195 2.85 -6.13 -11.80
C GLY A 195 4.29 -6.08 -11.29
N ILE A 196 4.90 -4.89 -11.14
CA ILE A 196 6.21 -4.78 -10.52
C ILE A 196 6.13 -5.17 -9.04
N ASP A 197 7.09 -5.97 -8.61
CA ASP A 197 7.20 -6.42 -7.22
C ASP A 197 8.16 -5.56 -6.43
N LEU A 198 7.81 -5.37 -5.17
CA LEU A 198 8.54 -4.55 -4.22
C LEU A 198 8.65 -5.33 -2.91
N VAL A 199 9.69 -5.02 -2.16
CA VAL A 199 9.84 -5.46 -0.78
C VAL A 199 9.92 -4.23 0.10
N LEU A 200 8.99 -4.15 1.06
CA LEU A 200 9.04 -3.20 2.15
C LEU A 200 9.82 -3.86 3.29
N LEU A 201 10.95 -3.28 3.65
CA LEU A 201 11.76 -3.71 4.78
C LEU A 201 11.57 -2.68 5.89
N SER A 202 11.24 -3.16 7.08
CA SER A 202 11.21 -2.32 8.28
C SER A 202 12.58 -1.67 8.46
N ALA A 203 12.60 -0.34 8.36
CA ALA A 203 13.71 0.48 8.79
C ALA A 203 13.15 1.22 10.00
N GLY A 204 13.65 0.91 11.21
CA GLY A 204 12.96 1.24 12.45
C GLY A 204 12.41 2.67 12.52
N PRO A 205 11.42 2.95 13.38
CA PRO A 205 10.64 4.20 13.34
C PRO A 205 11.50 5.46 13.44
N GLN A 206 12.74 5.37 13.91
CA GLN A 206 13.72 6.45 13.93
C GLN A 206 14.47 6.65 12.61
N ALA A 207 14.70 5.61 11.79
CA ALA A 207 15.52 5.70 10.59
C ALA A 207 15.01 6.75 9.59
N ALA A 208 13.71 6.77 9.27
CA ALA A 208 13.16 7.83 8.41
C ALA A 208 13.15 9.20 9.10
N ARG A 209 12.91 9.24 10.43
CA ARG A 209 12.82 10.47 11.23
C ARG A 209 14.18 11.16 11.35
N GLU A 210 15.22 10.40 11.65
CA GLU A 210 16.62 10.83 11.78
C GLU A 210 17.20 11.32 10.45
N LEU A 211 16.70 10.78 9.35
CA LEU A 211 17.05 11.19 8.00
C LEU A 211 16.30 12.47 7.54
N GLY A 212 15.39 13.02 8.34
CA GLY A 212 14.59 14.20 7.96
C GLY A 212 13.55 13.91 6.87
N LEU A 213 13.23 12.63 6.64
CA LEU A 213 12.20 12.19 5.70
C LEU A 213 10.81 12.28 6.35
N ARG A 214 10.35 13.52 6.50
CA ARG A 214 9.00 13.85 6.97
C ARG A 214 8.12 14.21 5.79
N PRO A 215 7.00 13.50 5.58
CA PRO A 215 5.88 14.10 4.86
C PRO A 215 5.46 15.38 5.61
N GLU A 216 5.05 16.42 4.90
CA GLU A 216 4.44 17.60 5.52
C GLU A 216 2.91 17.47 5.43
N PRO A 217 2.21 17.13 6.53
CA PRO A 217 0.76 16.96 6.50
C PRO A 217 0.04 18.29 6.24
N GLY A 218 -1.04 18.26 5.46
CA GLY A 218 -1.99 19.37 5.31
C GLY A 218 -1.65 20.50 4.33
N ALA A 219 -0.42 20.64 3.83
CA ALA A 219 -0.08 21.75 2.91
C ALA A 219 -0.63 21.52 1.49
N GLU A 220 -0.63 20.29 0.99
CA GLU A 220 -1.10 19.94 -0.37
C GLU A 220 -2.28 18.93 -0.35
N SER A 221 -2.43 18.14 0.72
CA SER A 221 -3.51 17.14 0.89
C SER A 221 -4.92 17.76 0.84
N VAL A 222 -5.10 18.99 1.36
CA VAL A 222 -6.41 19.68 1.42
C VAL A 222 -6.88 20.19 0.04
N ALA A 223 -5.95 20.40 -0.91
CA ALA A 223 -6.29 20.84 -2.26
C ALA A 223 -6.77 19.68 -3.15
N HIS A 224 -6.44 18.44 -2.80
CA HIS A 224 -6.88 17.25 -3.53
C HIS A 224 -8.16 16.69 -2.91
N ARG A 225 -9.21 16.59 -3.73
CA ARG A 225 -10.44 15.89 -3.38
C ARG A 225 -10.09 14.47 -2.90
N THR A 226 -10.63 14.04 -1.76
CA THR A 226 -10.19 12.79 -1.14
C THR A 226 -10.58 11.59 -2.01
N LEU A 227 -9.64 10.69 -2.28
CA LEU A 227 -9.88 9.49 -3.09
C LEU A 227 -11.10 8.68 -2.62
N ILE A 228 -11.29 8.61 -1.29
CA ILE A 228 -12.39 7.88 -0.66
C ILE A 228 -13.76 8.47 -1.07
N GLU A 229 -13.85 9.79 -1.21
CA GLU A 229 -15.07 10.46 -1.67
C GLU A 229 -15.38 10.20 -3.14
N ASP A 230 -14.34 10.20 -3.97
CA ASP A 230 -14.46 10.03 -5.41
C ASP A 230 -14.81 8.61 -5.79
N LEU A 231 -14.19 7.63 -5.13
CA LEU A 231 -14.54 6.21 -5.28
C LEU A 231 -15.95 5.87 -4.78
N ARG A 232 -16.61 6.78 -4.04
CA ARG A 232 -17.92 6.55 -3.38
C ARG A 232 -17.96 5.28 -2.52
N ILE A 233 -16.80 4.76 -2.13
CA ILE A 233 -16.65 3.54 -1.35
C ILE A 233 -17.21 3.82 0.06
N GLY A 234 -18.21 3.04 0.46
CA GLY A 234 -18.67 3.05 1.84
C GLY A 234 -19.61 4.20 2.24
N ARG A 235 -20.46 4.73 1.34
CA ARG A 235 -21.54 5.68 1.76
C ARG A 235 -22.45 5.15 2.89
N ARG A 236 -22.44 3.84 3.19
CA ARG A 236 -23.16 3.22 4.33
C ARG A 236 -22.28 2.83 5.53
N HIS A 237 -20.95 2.87 5.40
CA HIS A 237 -20.01 2.39 6.43
C HIS A 237 -18.93 3.43 6.79
N ARG A 238 -19.25 4.73 6.67
CA ARG A 238 -18.42 5.85 7.17
C ARG A 238 -18.29 5.90 8.69
N LEU A 239 -18.93 4.96 9.40
CA LEU A 239 -18.83 4.85 10.85
C LEU A 239 -17.53 4.11 11.18
N LEU A 240 -16.50 4.88 11.54
CA LEU A 240 -15.37 4.43 12.34
C LEU A 240 -15.87 4.07 13.74
N GLU A 241 -16.81 3.11 13.85
CA GLU A 241 -17.22 2.62 15.16
C GLU A 241 -16.09 1.77 15.76
N PRO A 242 -15.78 1.96 17.05
CA PRO A 242 -14.72 1.22 17.71
C PRO A 242 -15.03 -0.27 17.69
N LEU A 243 -14.01 -1.09 17.44
CA LEU A 243 -14.02 -2.56 17.43
C LEU A 243 -14.33 -3.20 18.79
N SER A 244 -14.94 -2.46 19.72
CA SER A 244 -15.33 -2.95 21.03
C SER A 244 -16.62 -2.28 21.48
N ALA A 245 -17.74 -2.84 21.04
CA ALA A 245 -19.02 -2.77 21.75
C ALA A 245 -19.64 -4.16 21.68
N GLY A 246 -19.08 -5.07 22.49
CA GLY A 246 -19.47 -6.47 22.57
C GLY A 246 -18.79 -7.09 23.78
N GLU A 247 -19.42 -6.84 24.93
CA GLU A 247 -19.15 -7.33 26.31
C GLU A 247 -17.93 -6.77 27.07
#